data_AF-A0A1F4U385-F1
#
_entry.id   AF-A0A1F4U385-F1
#
_cell.length_a   1.000
_cell.length_b   1.000
_cell.length_c   1.000
_cell.angle_alpha   90.00
_cell.angle_beta   90.00
_cell.angle_gamma   90.00
#
_symmetry.space_group_name_H-M   'P 1'
#
loop_
_entity.id
_entity.type
_entity.pdbx_description
1 polymer ?
#
loop_
_entity_poly.entity_id
_entity_poly.type
_entity_poly.pdbx_seq_one_letter_code
_entity_poly.pdbx_strand_id
1 'polypeptide(L)'
;MGKIGEQEILAVIQDALKPKTGKITLDSAAGVIEEWDSIGHLGILVALDKFFNGKVASISEMANADSVKKILQILRDSSLIIEG
;
A
#
# COMPACT_ATOMS: atom_id res chain seq x y z
N MET A 1 -4.92 -14.20 16.12
CA MET A 1 -5.10 -13.36 14.92
C MET A 1 -3.99 -12.33 14.92
N GLY A 2 -3.05 -12.44 13.99
CA GLY A 2 -1.87 -11.56 13.92
C GLY A 2 -2.29 -10.15 13.55
N LYS A 3 -1.84 -9.17 14.33
CA LYS A 3 -2.00 -7.75 14.03
C LYS A 3 -1.21 -7.43 12.75
N ILE A 4 -1.87 -6.86 11.74
CA ILE A 4 -1.20 -6.42 10.50
C ILE A 4 -0.47 -5.10 10.82
N GLY A 5 0.85 -5.11 10.65
CA GLY A 5 1.71 -3.95 10.84
C GLY A 5 2.15 -3.33 9.52
N GLU A 6 2.79 -2.16 9.60
CA GLU A 6 3.25 -1.40 8.43
C GLU A 6 4.22 -2.20 7.54
N GLN A 7 5.04 -3.06 8.15
CA GLN A 7 5.97 -3.97 7.47
C GLN A 7 5.26 -4.91 6.49
N GLU A 8 4.08 -5.42 6.85
CA GLU A 8 3.31 -6.31 5.98
C GLU A 8 2.78 -5.54 4.77
N ILE A 9 2.32 -4.30 4.98
CA ILE A 9 1.84 -3.44 3.91
C ILE A 9 2.97 -3.08 2.95
N LEU A 10 4.14 -2.74 3.49
CA LEU A 10 5.36 -2.52 2.70
C LEU A 10 5.69 -3.75 1.85
N ALA A 11 5.58 -4.96 2.42
CA ALA A 11 5.81 -6.20 1.68
C ALA A 11 4.80 -6.41 0.55
N VAL A 12 3.51 -6.13 0.79
CA VAL A 12 2.45 -6.23 -0.23
C VAL A 12 2.67 -5.22 -1.35
N ILE A 13 3.01 -3.96 -1.02
CA ILE A 13 3.31 -2.92 -2.01
C ILE A 13 4.55 -3.30 -2.82
N GLN A 14 5.59 -3.83 -2.16
CA GLN A 14 6.81 -4.28 -2.82
C GLN A 14 6.56 -5.46 -3.76
N ASP A 15 5.71 -6.42 -3.38
CA ASP A 15 5.33 -7.53 -4.25
C ASP A 15 4.45 -7.07 -5.43
N ALA A 16 3.63 -6.04 -5.22
CA ALA A 16 2.79 -5.47 -6.28
C ALA A 16 3.62 -4.71 -7.34
N LEU A 17 4.53 -3.85 -6.88
CA LEU A 17 5.37 -3.02 -7.75
C LEU A 17 6.55 -3.79 -8.34
N LYS A 18 7.04 -4.81 -7.62
CA LYS A 18 8.28 -5.56 -7.93
C LYS A 18 9.40 -4.62 -8.41
N PRO A 19 9.80 -3.65 -7.58
CA PRO A 19 10.76 -2.65 -8.02
C PRO A 19 12.05 -3.34 -8.45
N LYS A 20 12.53 -3.01 -9.65
CA LYS A 20 13.77 -3.54 -10.24
C LYS A 20 15.00 -3.02 -9.51
N THR A 21 14.91 -1.83 -8.89
CA THR A 21 16.02 -1.23 -8.15
C THR A 21 15.49 -0.45 -6.96
N GLY A 22 15.97 -0.79 -5.76
CA GLY A 22 15.53 -0.17 -4.51
C GLY A 22 14.52 -1.00 -3.73
N LYS A 23 14.28 -0.62 -2.48
CA LYS A 23 13.24 -1.18 -1.61
C LYS A 23 12.16 -0.14 -1.40
N ILE A 24 10.91 -0.57 -1.35
CA ILE A 24 9.82 0.31 -0.95
C ILE A 24 9.98 0.60 0.54
N THR A 25 10.01 1.87 0.89
CA THR A 25 10.06 2.38 2.27
C THR A 25 8.86 3.27 2.55
N LEU A 26 8.67 3.68 3.81
CA LEU A 26 7.60 4.58 4.21
C LEU A 26 7.67 5.94 3.48
N ASP A 27 8.87 6.37 3.12
CA ASP A 27 9.14 7.60 2.38
C ASP A 27 9.02 7.44 0.87
N SER A 28 8.76 6.22 0.39
CA SER A 28 8.49 5.97 -1.03
C SER A 28 7.13 6.54 -1.43
N ALA A 29 7.11 7.17 -2.60
CA ALA A 29 5.93 7.75 -3.20
C ALA A 29 5.87 7.43 -4.69
N ALA A 30 4.68 7.56 -5.27
CA ALA A 30 4.43 7.36 -6.69
C ALA A 30 5.33 8.24 -7.58
N GLY A 31 5.69 9.44 -7.11
CA GLY A 31 6.61 10.32 -7.82
C GLY A 31 8.10 9.94 -7.73
N VAL A 32 8.47 8.98 -6.86
CA VAL A 32 9.85 8.54 -6.63
C VAL A 32 10.10 7.15 -7.24
N ILE A 33 9.11 6.26 -7.15
CA ILE A 33 9.21 4.90 -7.67
C ILE A 33 8.70 4.87 -9.10
N GLU A 34 9.58 4.62 -10.05
CA GLU A 34 9.26 4.62 -11.50
C GLU A 34 8.18 3.58 -11.85
N GLU A 35 8.19 2.44 -11.17
CA GLU A 35 7.19 1.38 -11.30
C GLU A 35 5.82 1.77 -10.76
N TRP A 36 5.74 2.81 -9.92
CA TRP A 36 4.51 3.32 -9.34
C TRP A 36 3.84 4.37 -10.24
N ASP A 37 3.70 4.01 -11.51
CA ASP A 37 2.86 4.72 -12.49
C ASP A 37 1.37 4.36 -12.28
N SER A 38 0.50 4.73 -13.21
CA SER A 38 -0.94 4.43 -13.19
C SER A 38 -1.23 2.93 -13.05
N ILE A 39 -0.44 2.09 -13.73
CA ILE A 39 -0.59 0.62 -13.67
C ILE A 39 -0.06 0.08 -12.34
N GLY A 40 1.09 0.58 -11.88
CA GLY A 40 1.66 0.18 -10.59
C GLY A 40 0.74 0.55 -9.43
N HIS A 41 0.16 1.75 -9.46
CA HIS A 41 -0.82 2.20 -8.48
C HIS A 41 -2.04 1.26 -8.43
N LEU A 42 -2.61 0.88 -9.58
CA LEU A 42 -3.68 -0.12 -9.63
C LEU A 42 -3.23 -1.48 -9.09
N GLY A 43 -2.01 -1.92 -9.40
CA GLY A 43 -1.42 -3.15 -8.87
C GLY A 43 -1.37 -3.17 -7.35
N ILE A 44 -0.95 -2.05 -6.74
CA ILE A 44 -0.93 -1.88 -5.28
C ILE A 44 -2.34 -1.99 -4.69
N LEU A 45 -3.31 -1.27 -5.27
CA LEU A 45 -4.70 -1.30 -4.80
C LEU A 45 -5.25 -2.72 -4.83
N VAL A 46 -5.04 -3.46 -5.93
CA VAL A 46 -5.50 -4.84 -6.08
C VAL A 46 -4.79 -5.78 -5.10
N ALA A 47 -3.48 -5.62 -4.90
CA ALA A 47 -2.71 -6.45 -3.98
C ALA A 47 -3.16 -6.24 -2.53
N LEU A 48 -3.33 -4.98 -2.12
CA LEU A 48 -3.85 -4.62 -0.80
C LEU A 48 -5.29 -5.10 -0.64
N ASP A 49 -6.13 -4.93 -1.65
CA ASP A 49 -7.51 -5.41 -1.60
C ASP A 49 -7.61 -6.92 -1.42
N LYS A 50 -6.79 -7.69 -2.16
CA LYS A 50 -6.68 -9.14 -1.95
C LYS A 50 -6.20 -9.48 -0.54
N PHE A 51 -5.19 -8.76 -0.05
CA PHE A 51 -4.61 -8.97 1.28
C PHE A 51 -5.64 -8.72 2.40
N PHE A 52 -6.44 -7.66 2.27
CA PHE A 52 -7.50 -7.31 3.22
C PHE A 52 -8.86 -7.91 2.88
N ASN A 53 -8.92 -8.81 1.89
CA ASN A 53 -10.11 -9.56 1.53
C ASN A 53 -11.30 -8.67 1.08
N GLY A 54 -11.03 -7.68 0.21
CA GLY A 54 -12.05 -6.81 -0.39
C GLY A 54 -12.33 -5.51 0.38
N LYS A 55 -11.68 -5.31 1.53
CA LYS A 55 -11.95 -4.13 2.38
C LYS A 55 -11.36 -2.84 1.83
N VAL A 56 -10.27 -2.92 1.08
CA VAL A 56 -9.56 -1.75 0.55
C VAL A 56 -10.31 -1.12 -0.60
N ALA A 57 -10.95 -1.92 -1.45
CA ALA A 57 -11.78 -1.43 -2.55
C ALA A 57 -12.96 -0.57 -2.08
N SER A 58 -13.41 -0.74 -0.83
CA SER A 58 -14.45 0.12 -0.22
C SER A 58 -13.91 1.49 0.21
N ILE A 59 -12.59 1.68 0.26
CA ILE A 59 -11.96 2.91 0.71
C ILE A 59 -11.59 3.78 -0.50
N SER A 60 -12.44 4.74 -0.84
CA SER A 60 -12.21 5.62 -2.00
C SER A 60 -10.95 6.47 -1.86
N GLU A 61 -10.52 6.77 -0.63
CA GLU A 61 -9.27 7.52 -0.37
C GLU A 61 -8.02 6.77 -0.82
N MET A 62 -8.05 5.44 -0.85
CA MET A 62 -6.91 4.63 -1.30
C MET A 62 -6.54 4.91 -2.75
N ALA A 63 -7.52 5.19 -3.61
CA ALA A 63 -7.27 5.56 -5.01
C ALA A 63 -6.55 6.92 -5.15
N ASN A 64 -6.54 7.73 -4.09
CA ASN A 64 -5.83 9.01 -4.04
C ASN A 64 -4.53 8.90 -3.24
N ALA A 65 -4.11 7.70 -2.86
CA ALA A 65 -2.93 7.47 -2.05
C ALA A 65 -1.66 7.44 -2.92
N ASP A 66 -1.05 8.61 -3.07
CA ASP A 66 0.17 8.83 -3.85
C ASP A 66 1.47 8.42 -3.13
N SER A 67 1.40 8.00 -1.85
CA SER A 67 2.57 7.71 -1.02
C SER A 67 2.32 6.56 -0.05
N VAL A 68 3.36 5.79 0.33
CA VAL A 68 3.23 4.67 1.29
C VAL A 68 2.70 5.16 2.63
N LYS A 69 3.23 6.26 3.14
CA LYS A 69 2.70 6.94 4.35
C LYS A 69 1.20 7.20 4.28
N LYS A 70 0.71 7.66 3.12
CA LYS A 70 -0.71 7.98 2.92
C LYS A 70 -1.57 6.72 2.91
N ILE A 71 -1.11 5.66 2.23
CA ILE A 71 -1.73 4.33 2.28
C ILE A 71 -1.86 3.84 3.72
N LEU A 72 -0.76 3.88 4.48
CA LEU A 72 -0.76 3.43 5.87
C LEU A 72 -1.69 4.25 6.77
N GLN A 73 -1.72 5.58 6.59
CA GLN A 73 -2.67 6.43 7.30
C GLN A 73 -4.12 6.05 7.01
N ILE A 74 -4.48 5.84 5.74
CA ILE A 74 -5.84 5.48 5.34
C ILE A 74 -6.24 4.11 5.91
N LEU A 75 -5.33 3.13 5.82
CA LEU A 75 -5.53 1.81 6.41
C LEU A 75 -5.69 1.88 7.93
N ARG A 76 -4.94 2.76 8.60
CA ARG A 76 -5.03 2.99 10.04
C ARG A 76 -6.35 3.64 10.42
N ASP A 77 -6.77 4.65 9.68
CA ASP A 77 -8.06 5.33 9.89
C ASP A 77 -9.22 4.33 9.73
N SER A 78 -9.09 3.42 8.77
CA SER A 78 -10.02 2.30 8.56
C SER A 78 -9.88 1.15 9.58
N SER A 79 -9.03 1.29 10.60
CA SER A 79 -8.72 0.26 11.62
C SER A 79 -8.29 -1.10 11.03
N LEU A 80 -7.71 -1.09 9.83
CA LEU A 80 -7.23 -2.30 9.14
C LEU A 80 -5.84 -2.72 9.61
N ILE A 81 -5.02 -1.75 10.02
CA ILE A 81 -3.68 -1.95 10.58
C ILE A 81 -3.56 -1.28 11.95
N ILE A 82 -2.58 -1.72 12.73
CA ILE A 82 -2.23 -1.08 14.00
C ILE A 82 -0.84 -0.43 13.91
N GLU A 83 -0.67 0.69 14.61
CA GLU A 83 0.65 1.25 14.89
C GLU A 83 1.27 0.45 16.04
N GLY A 84 2.49 -0.05 15.81
CA GLY A 84 3.24 -0.88 16.76
C GLY A 84 4.30 -0.08 17.48
#